data_AF-A0A5C3M063-F1
#
_entry.id   AF-A0A5C3M063-F1
#
_cell.length_a   1.000
_cell.length_b   1.000
_cell.length_c   1.000
_cell.angle_alpha   90.00
_cell.angle_beta   90.00
_cell.angle_gamma   90.00
#
_symmetry.space_group_name_H-M   'P 1'
#
loop_
_entity.id
_entity.type
_entity.pdbx_description
1 polymer ?
#
loop_
_entity_poly.entity_id
_entity_poly.type
_entity_poly.pdbx_seq_one_letter_code
_entity_poly.pdbx_strand_id
1 'polypeptide(L)'
;MAPRLRVRAGTSPETMVPITSIVNTGRSQKISSEVFDGEVVAHIKGFTDEHGNLRDSEYFSRADRQGTTWSIQVQGRFLVPYSADDILFGNTFDRPLKLPWGTSAVLKFMNYVDPTLEHDLQSNTKPWALSPLISTMPHFVHSRMPSNSASSSPSQGSPLQNGSAKYLSPNTASKPRKPDMHLDLSLPSFPPPHSIDDDTSQLYLASTDLSSPSSETGSTSGSDVGSPGSSASSIASTGSGKLSKGSLRNAFKKVGRRKRRGGDAELSFANATERRSYFSSAKNRQDIQFGPMDVITTDFCYGFINFSPSLSLQVPGGLSFDLMKYWDGQPVRFVCCERKVEGGGTKNKEEDPWGRIFWCVAIEMVDDDDDDELNGDESNEVGSSDVD
;
A
#
# COMPACT_ATOMS: atom_id res chain seq x y z
N MET A 1 -25.62 -20.47 -2.39
CA MET A 1 -25.78 -19.86 -1.05
C MET A 1 -24.97 -18.56 -1.05
N ALA A 2 -24.44 -18.06 0.08
CA ALA A 2 -23.28 -17.17 -0.02
C ALA A 2 -22.10 -17.97 -0.61
N PRO A 3 -21.18 -17.36 -1.39
CA PRO A 3 -20.03 -18.07 -1.94
C PRO A 3 -19.09 -18.52 -0.80
N ARG A 4 -18.55 -19.74 -0.92
CA ARG A 4 -17.43 -20.20 -0.07
C ARG A 4 -16.13 -19.55 -0.54
N LEU A 5 -15.33 -19.06 0.40
CA LEU A 5 -14.14 -18.26 0.12
C LEU A 5 -12.89 -18.87 0.75
N ARG A 6 -11.89 -19.11 -0.09
CA ARG A 6 -10.52 -19.43 0.29
C ARG A 6 -9.69 -18.16 0.17
N VAL A 7 -8.87 -17.83 1.17
CA VAL A 7 -8.01 -16.63 1.14
C VAL A 7 -6.57 -17.05 1.27
N ARG A 8 -5.69 -16.51 0.43
CA ARG A 8 -4.25 -16.81 0.41
C ARG A 8 -3.43 -15.54 0.43
N ALA A 9 -2.20 -15.62 0.94
CA ALA A 9 -1.24 -14.52 0.93
C ALA A 9 0.19 -15.02 0.68
N GLY A 10 1.04 -14.19 0.09
CA GLY A 10 2.43 -14.54 -0.20
C GLY A 10 3.22 -13.41 -0.85
N THR A 11 4.41 -13.73 -1.33
CA THR A 11 5.31 -12.80 -2.05
C THR A 11 5.42 -13.09 -3.55
N SER A 12 4.87 -14.20 -4.03
CA SER A 12 4.52 -14.42 -5.44
C SER A 12 3.20 -15.22 -5.56
N PRO A 13 2.46 -15.14 -6.69
CA PRO A 13 1.21 -15.89 -6.91
C PRO A 13 1.34 -17.41 -6.78
N GLU A 14 2.51 -17.95 -7.13
CA GLU A 14 2.82 -19.38 -7.13
C GLU A 14 3.13 -19.90 -5.73
N THR A 15 3.53 -19.01 -4.81
CA THR A 15 4.02 -19.33 -3.46
C THR A 15 3.05 -18.93 -2.35
N MET A 16 1.82 -18.52 -2.69
CA MET A 16 0.82 -18.04 -1.72
C MET A 16 0.30 -19.16 -0.81
N VAL A 17 0.41 -18.99 0.50
CA VAL A 17 -0.12 -19.91 1.52
C VAL A 17 -1.56 -19.58 1.90
N PRO A 18 -2.41 -20.57 2.25
CA PRO A 18 -3.74 -20.32 2.80
C PRO A 18 -3.71 -19.56 4.13
N ILE A 19 -4.59 -18.57 4.26
CA ILE A 19 -4.83 -17.76 5.46
C ILE A 19 -6.32 -17.75 5.88
N THR A 20 -7.19 -18.53 5.22
CA THR A 20 -8.63 -18.67 5.53
C THR A 20 -8.91 -18.84 7.02
N SER A 21 -8.07 -19.62 7.73
CA SER A 21 -8.19 -19.88 9.17
C SER A 21 -7.97 -18.67 10.08
N ILE A 22 -7.32 -17.60 9.61
CA ILE A 22 -7.10 -16.35 10.37
C ILE A 22 -7.94 -15.15 9.86
N VAL A 23 -8.58 -15.24 8.69
CA VAL A 23 -9.51 -14.21 8.19
C VAL A 23 -10.53 -13.86 9.29
N ASN A 24 -10.82 -12.57 9.46
CA ASN A 24 -11.72 -12.01 10.47
C ASN A 24 -11.29 -12.19 11.95
N THR A 25 -10.22 -12.94 12.27
CA THR A 25 -9.82 -13.23 13.67
C THR A 25 -8.98 -12.14 14.35
N GLY A 26 -8.50 -11.14 13.61
CA GLY A 26 -7.55 -10.14 14.13
C GLY A 26 -6.12 -10.68 14.35
N ARG A 27 -5.79 -11.86 13.80
CA ARG A 27 -4.42 -12.37 13.70
C ARG A 27 -3.82 -12.06 12.33
N SER A 28 -2.52 -11.79 12.30
CA SER A 28 -1.74 -11.57 11.08
C SER A 28 -1.11 -12.86 10.54
N GLN A 29 -0.81 -12.85 9.23
CA GLN A 29 0.12 -13.78 8.57
C GLN A 29 1.40 -13.02 8.22
N LYS A 30 2.57 -13.57 8.58
CA LYS A 30 3.86 -13.01 8.18
C LYS A 30 4.17 -13.30 6.69
N ILE A 31 4.71 -12.29 6.01
CA ILE A 31 5.11 -12.30 4.59
C ILE A 31 6.50 -11.67 4.44
N SER A 32 7.47 -12.45 3.96
CA SER A 32 8.87 -12.00 3.80
C SER A 32 9.47 -12.48 2.47
N SER A 33 10.39 -11.68 1.93
CA SER A 33 11.23 -11.95 0.77
C SER A 33 12.59 -11.27 0.94
N GLU A 34 13.46 -11.34 -0.07
CA GLU A 34 14.74 -10.61 -0.10
C GLU A 34 14.57 -9.07 -0.08
N VAL A 35 13.41 -8.55 -0.48
CA VAL A 35 13.17 -7.10 -0.68
C VAL A 35 12.04 -6.52 0.17
N PHE A 36 11.26 -7.35 0.86
CA PHE A 36 10.13 -6.91 1.69
C PHE A 36 10.00 -7.81 2.93
N ASP A 37 9.71 -7.21 4.08
CA ASP A 37 9.46 -7.91 5.34
C ASP A 37 8.27 -7.25 6.05
N GLY A 38 7.22 -8.03 6.33
CA GLY A 38 5.98 -7.51 6.88
C GLY A 38 4.96 -8.59 7.23
N GLU A 39 3.74 -8.18 7.49
CA GLU A 39 2.60 -9.04 7.85
C GLU A 39 1.29 -8.49 7.26
N VAL A 40 0.30 -9.37 7.08
CA VAL A 40 -1.01 -9.07 6.48
C VAL A 40 -2.17 -9.58 7.33
N VAL A 41 -3.26 -8.81 7.38
CA VAL A 41 -4.55 -9.17 7.99
C VAL A 41 -5.65 -8.96 6.95
N ALA A 42 -6.65 -9.83 6.93
CA ALA A 42 -7.80 -9.72 6.03
C ALA A 42 -9.12 -9.76 6.82
N HIS A 43 -10.01 -8.81 6.52
CA HIS A 43 -11.39 -8.80 7.01
C HIS A 43 -12.36 -8.82 5.82
N ILE A 44 -13.37 -9.69 5.85
CA ILE A 44 -14.41 -9.82 4.81
C ILE A 44 -15.78 -9.91 5.49
N LYS A 45 -16.75 -9.07 5.08
CA LYS A 45 -18.07 -9.02 5.73
C LYS A 45 -18.99 -10.12 5.21
N GLY A 46 -19.57 -10.90 6.13
CA GLY A 46 -20.33 -12.10 5.78
C GLY A 46 -19.45 -13.20 5.18
N PHE A 47 -18.21 -13.31 5.65
CA PHE A 47 -17.24 -14.31 5.20
C PHE A 47 -17.70 -15.72 5.54
N THR A 48 -17.79 -16.56 4.51
CA THR A 48 -18.05 -18.00 4.62
C THR A 48 -16.79 -18.72 4.15
N ASP A 49 -16.18 -19.54 5.00
CA ASP A 49 -14.95 -20.25 4.63
C ASP A 49 -15.18 -21.43 3.68
N GLU A 50 -14.09 -22.04 3.22
CA GLU A 50 -14.06 -23.22 2.34
C GLU A 50 -14.88 -24.43 2.85
N HIS A 51 -15.19 -24.50 4.16
CA HIS A 51 -16.04 -25.53 4.75
C HIS A 51 -17.48 -25.04 5.06
N GLY A 52 -17.86 -23.85 4.60
CA GLY A 52 -19.20 -23.29 4.79
C GLY A 52 -19.41 -22.56 6.13
N ASN A 53 -18.39 -22.38 6.98
CA ASN A 53 -18.57 -21.71 8.26
C ASN A 53 -18.61 -20.19 8.09
N LEU A 54 -19.69 -19.56 8.58
CA LEU A 54 -19.79 -18.11 8.67
C LEU A 54 -18.90 -17.59 9.81
N ARG A 55 -18.10 -16.55 9.55
CA ARG A 55 -17.28 -15.88 10.55
C ARG A 55 -17.39 -14.36 10.42
N ASP A 56 -17.96 -13.70 11.42
CA ASP A 56 -18.01 -12.24 11.50
C ASP A 56 -16.70 -11.62 12.04
N SER A 57 -16.58 -10.29 11.95
CA SER A 57 -15.44 -9.55 12.52
C SER A 57 -15.87 -8.26 13.19
N GLU A 58 -15.27 -7.99 14.37
CA GLU A 58 -15.42 -6.74 15.13
C GLU A 58 -15.12 -5.50 14.28
N TYR A 59 -14.17 -5.60 13.34
CA TYR A 59 -13.77 -4.54 12.42
C TYR A 59 -14.96 -3.81 11.77
N PHE A 60 -16.00 -4.54 11.33
CA PHE A 60 -17.19 -3.96 10.67
C PHE A 60 -18.23 -3.36 11.63
N SER A 61 -18.04 -3.52 12.94
CA SER A 61 -18.91 -2.94 13.98
C SER A 61 -18.44 -1.56 14.45
N ARG A 62 -17.19 -1.19 14.16
CA ARG A 62 -16.58 0.07 14.61
C ARG A 62 -17.23 1.28 13.93
N ALA A 63 -17.28 2.42 14.61
CA ALA A 63 -18.02 3.61 14.16
C ALA A 63 -17.34 4.34 12.98
N ASP A 64 -16.02 4.24 12.92
CA ASP A 64 -15.09 4.74 11.89
C ASP A 64 -15.02 3.84 10.64
N ARG A 65 -15.48 2.58 10.73
CA ARG A 65 -15.54 1.60 9.62
C ARG A 65 -16.96 1.31 9.14
N GLN A 66 -17.92 2.20 9.47
CA GLN A 66 -19.29 2.09 8.97
C GLN A 66 -19.36 2.21 7.45
N GLY A 67 -20.16 1.33 6.84
CA GLY A 67 -20.27 1.19 5.38
C GLY A 67 -19.19 0.31 4.74
N THR A 68 -18.06 0.05 5.41
CA THR A 68 -17.01 -0.84 4.90
C THR A 68 -17.48 -2.30 4.86
N THR A 69 -17.08 -3.04 3.82
CA THR A 69 -17.52 -4.42 3.55
C THR A 69 -16.35 -5.41 3.43
N TRP A 70 -15.13 -4.91 3.30
CA TRP A 70 -13.88 -5.70 3.35
C TRP A 70 -12.68 -4.79 3.66
N SER A 71 -11.58 -5.39 4.08
CA SER A 71 -10.29 -4.74 4.35
C SER A 71 -9.15 -5.73 4.11
N ILE A 72 -8.07 -5.24 3.50
CA ILE A 72 -6.76 -5.88 3.53
C ILE A 72 -5.80 -4.91 4.20
N GLN A 73 -5.32 -5.26 5.39
CA GLN A 73 -4.34 -4.48 6.13
C GLN A 73 -2.95 -5.09 5.96
N VAL A 74 -1.92 -4.26 5.79
CA VAL A 74 -0.52 -4.70 5.73
C VAL A 74 0.34 -3.76 6.56
N GLN A 75 1.23 -4.32 7.38
CA GLN A 75 2.38 -3.60 7.92
C GLN A 75 3.65 -4.19 7.32
N GLY A 76 4.61 -3.36 6.91
CA GLY A 76 5.91 -3.86 6.49
C GLY A 76 6.88 -2.76 6.08
N ARG A 77 8.05 -3.18 5.61
CA ARG A 77 9.15 -2.32 5.17
C ARG A 77 9.90 -2.95 4.00
N PHE A 78 10.46 -2.11 3.14
CA PHE A 78 11.31 -2.56 2.04
C PHE A 78 12.74 -2.79 2.53
N LEU A 79 13.35 -3.92 2.17
CA LEU A 79 14.71 -4.28 2.58
C LEU A 79 15.80 -3.66 1.68
N VAL A 80 15.39 -3.01 0.59
CA VAL A 80 16.21 -2.12 -0.24
C VAL A 80 15.42 -0.82 -0.51
N PRO A 81 16.07 0.32 -0.84
CA PRO A 81 15.37 1.56 -1.13
C PRO A 81 14.54 1.48 -2.43
N TYR A 82 13.29 1.96 -2.36
CA TYR A 82 12.40 2.19 -3.51
C TYR A 82 11.80 3.60 -3.40
N SER A 83 11.60 4.31 -4.52
CA SER A 83 10.82 5.55 -4.47
C SER A 83 9.32 5.24 -4.36
N ALA A 84 8.54 6.20 -3.86
CA ALA A 84 7.08 6.03 -3.80
C ALA A 84 6.39 6.05 -5.17
N ASP A 85 7.13 6.28 -6.27
CA ASP A 85 6.64 6.16 -7.65
C ASP A 85 6.83 4.73 -8.21
N ASP A 86 7.81 4.00 -7.66
CA ASP A 86 8.16 2.63 -8.03
C ASP A 86 7.22 1.60 -7.38
N ILE A 87 6.50 1.97 -6.32
CA ILE A 87 5.65 1.04 -5.56
C ILE A 87 4.20 1.20 -5.99
N LEU A 88 3.72 0.26 -6.79
CA LEU A 88 2.33 0.14 -7.21
C LEU A 88 1.55 -0.79 -6.28
N PHE A 89 0.24 -0.56 -6.20
CA PHE A 89 -0.73 -1.46 -5.62
C PHE A 89 -2.05 -1.44 -6.40
N GLY A 90 -2.74 -2.59 -6.45
CA GLY A 90 -4.05 -2.71 -7.07
C GLY A 90 -4.39 -4.16 -7.40
N ASN A 91 -5.08 -4.38 -8.52
CA ASN A 91 -5.55 -5.70 -8.94
C ASN A 91 -4.88 -6.19 -10.23
N THR A 92 -4.59 -7.50 -10.27
CA THR A 92 -4.10 -8.21 -11.45
C THR A 92 -4.96 -9.44 -11.72
N PHE A 93 -5.12 -9.80 -12.99
CA PHE A 93 -5.99 -10.87 -13.46
C PHE A 93 -5.22 -11.79 -14.41
N ASP A 94 -5.35 -13.10 -14.22
CA ASP A 94 -4.60 -14.11 -14.99
C ASP A 94 -5.25 -14.41 -16.34
N ARG A 95 -6.55 -14.08 -16.50
CA ARG A 95 -7.34 -14.33 -17.70
C ARG A 95 -8.15 -13.07 -18.11
N PRO A 96 -8.44 -12.88 -19.42
CA PRO A 96 -9.19 -11.73 -19.92
C PRO A 96 -10.55 -11.54 -19.22
N LEU A 97 -10.89 -10.29 -18.94
CA LEU A 97 -12.12 -9.92 -18.24
C LEU A 97 -13.32 -9.81 -19.19
N LYS A 98 -14.45 -10.42 -18.81
CA LYS A 98 -15.73 -10.25 -19.52
C LYS A 98 -16.39 -8.96 -19.04
N LEU A 99 -16.01 -7.81 -19.62
CA LEU A 99 -16.44 -6.51 -19.05
C LEU A 99 -17.95 -6.21 -19.23
N PRO A 100 -18.61 -5.50 -18.30
CA PRO A 100 -20.06 -5.23 -18.35
C PRO A 100 -20.49 -4.35 -19.53
N TRP A 101 -21.74 -4.54 -19.99
CA TRP A 101 -22.51 -3.41 -20.54
C TRP A 101 -22.56 -2.31 -19.46
N GLY A 102 -21.96 -1.16 -19.75
CA GLY A 102 -21.77 -0.09 -18.78
C GLY A 102 -20.33 0.08 -18.26
N THR A 103 -19.35 -0.66 -18.80
CA THR A 103 -17.90 -0.51 -18.50
C THR A 103 -17.45 0.94 -18.33
N SER A 104 -17.83 1.86 -19.23
CA SER A 104 -17.45 3.27 -19.17
C SER A 104 -17.97 4.04 -17.95
N ALA A 105 -18.96 3.52 -17.22
CA ALA A 105 -19.39 4.05 -15.92
C ALA A 105 -18.52 3.48 -14.78
N VAL A 106 -18.19 2.19 -14.82
CA VAL A 106 -17.27 1.55 -13.85
C VAL A 106 -15.89 2.19 -13.92
N LEU A 107 -15.31 2.37 -15.12
CA LEU A 107 -14.01 3.05 -15.28
C LEU A 107 -14.04 4.51 -14.78
N LYS A 108 -15.14 5.24 -15.02
CA LYS A 108 -15.31 6.61 -14.48
C LYS A 108 -15.43 6.62 -12.96
N PHE A 109 -16.05 5.60 -12.36
CA PHE A 109 -16.14 5.46 -10.91
C PHE A 109 -14.78 5.12 -10.30
N MET A 110 -14.03 4.19 -10.90
CA MET A 110 -12.67 3.84 -10.49
C MET A 110 -11.75 5.07 -10.54
N ASN A 111 -11.77 5.84 -11.63
CA ASN A 111 -10.97 7.07 -11.77
C ASN A 111 -11.49 8.25 -10.92
N TYR A 112 -12.72 8.15 -10.36
CA TYR A 112 -13.25 9.12 -9.40
C TYR A 112 -12.83 8.79 -7.96
N VAL A 113 -12.78 7.51 -7.61
CA VAL A 113 -12.22 7.04 -6.33
C VAL A 113 -10.71 7.27 -6.30
N ASP A 114 -10.01 6.85 -7.36
CA ASP A 114 -8.56 6.98 -7.50
C ASP A 114 -8.16 7.60 -8.85
N PRO A 115 -7.92 8.93 -8.91
CA PRO A 115 -7.43 9.62 -10.10
C PRO A 115 -5.99 9.27 -10.52
N THR A 116 -5.28 8.44 -9.73
CA THR A 116 -3.93 7.94 -10.02
C THR A 116 -3.91 6.49 -10.53
N LEU A 117 -5.07 5.88 -10.73
CA LEU A 117 -5.21 4.53 -11.24
C LEU A 117 -4.86 4.43 -12.74
N GLU A 118 -3.84 3.66 -13.05
CA GLU A 118 -3.48 3.21 -14.39
C GLU A 118 -4.11 1.81 -14.62
N HIS A 119 -4.56 1.48 -15.84
CA HIS A 119 -5.23 0.19 -16.08
C HIS A 119 -5.15 -0.31 -17.52
N ASP A 120 -5.15 -1.63 -17.70
CA ASP A 120 -5.55 -2.30 -18.95
C ASP A 120 -6.55 -3.43 -18.66
N LEU A 121 -7.76 -3.04 -18.23
CA LEU A 121 -8.86 -3.99 -18.03
C LEU A 121 -9.41 -4.60 -19.33
N GLN A 122 -8.93 -4.14 -20.50
CA GLN A 122 -9.30 -4.63 -21.84
C GLN A 122 -8.24 -5.54 -22.48
N SER A 123 -7.18 -5.88 -21.73
CA SER A 123 -6.13 -6.80 -22.17
C SER A 123 -6.69 -8.16 -22.59
N ASN A 124 -6.19 -8.67 -23.72
CA ASN A 124 -6.52 -10.00 -24.23
C ASN A 124 -5.60 -11.10 -23.65
N THR A 125 -4.72 -10.77 -22.68
CA THR A 125 -3.90 -11.72 -21.95
C THR A 125 -4.13 -11.60 -20.44
N LYS A 126 -3.43 -10.68 -19.78
CA LYS A 126 -3.51 -10.41 -18.33
C LYS A 126 -4.01 -8.98 -18.07
N PRO A 127 -5.29 -8.80 -17.71
CA PRO A 127 -5.83 -7.51 -17.32
C PRO A 127 -5.29 -7.00 -15.97
N TRP A 128 -5.28 -5.69 -15.77
CA TRP A 128 -4.82 -5.08 -14.51
C TRP A 128 -5.40 -3.68 -14.28
N ALA A 129 -5.40 -3.25 -13.03
CA ALA A 129 -5.59 -1.86 -12.61
C ALA A 129 -4.70 -1.59 -11.38
N LEU A 130 -3.71 -0.71 -11.52
CA LEU A 130 -2.64 -0.45 -10.55
C LEU A 130 -2.46 1.05 -10.35
N SER A 131 -2.20 1.47 -9.11
CA SER A 131 -2.04 2.86 -8.69
C SER A 131 -0.85 2.96 -7.73
N PRO A 132 -0.14 4.08 -7.61
CA PRO A 132 0.91 4.22 -6.61
C PRO A 132 0.38 3.96 -5.20
N LEU A 133 1.04 3.07 -4.44
CA LEU A 133 0.56 2.62 -3.12
C LEU A 133 0.33 3.80 -2.16
N ILE A 134 1.21 4.79 -2.21
CA ILE A 134 1.11 6.02 -1.39
C ILE A 134 -0.14 6.86 -1.73
N SER A 135 -0.66 6.76 -2.96
CA SER A 135 -1.82 7.53 -3.43
C SER A 135 -3.13 6.77 -3.23
N THR A 136 -3.15 5.47 -3.51
CA THR A 136 -4.41 4.69 -3.58
C THR A 136 -5.01 4.37 -2.22
N MET A 137 -4.19 4.17 -1.19
CA MET A 137 -4.61 3.67 0.12
C MET A 137 -5.59 4.61 0.86
N PRO A 138 -6.77 4.12 1.31
CA PRO A 138 -7.72 4.86 2.15
C PRO A 138 -7.15 5.29 3.50
N HIS A 139 -6.37 4.44 4.15
CA HIS A 139 -5.59 4.77 5.34
C HIS A 139 -4.15 4.27 5.13
N PHE A 140 -3.19 5.13 5.42
CA PHE A 140 -1.76 4.86 5.27
C PHE A 140 -1.03 5.61 6.40
N VAL A 141 -0.17 4.87 7.09
CA VAL A 141 0.74 5.35 8.13
C VAL A 141 2.17 5.15 7.66
N HIS A 142 3.00 6.18 7.75
CA HIS A 142 4.46 6.04 7.70
C HIS A 142 5.06 6.32 9.08
N SER A 143 5.99 5.46 9.49
CA SER A 143 6.79 5.66 10.70
C SER A 143 8.24 5.27 10.44
N ARG A 144 9.18 6.03 11.00
CA ARG A 144 10.62 5.80 10.87
C ARG A 144 11.14 5.11 12.12
N MET A 145 11.68 3.90 11.97
CA MET A 145 12.36 3.21 13.08
C MET A 145 13.57 4.02 13.57
N PRO A 146 13.84 4.05 14.89
CA PRO A 146 15.03 4.72 15.42
C PRO A 146 16.32 4.15 14.83
N SER A 147 17.17 5.00 14.26
CA SER A 147 18.53 4.61 13.87
C SER A 147 19.35 4.30 15.12
N ASN A 148 19.87 3.08 15.25
CA ASN A 148 20.68 2.65 16.40
C ASN A 148 22.12 3.21 16.34
N SER A 149 22.24 4.53 16.19
CA SER A 149 23.48 5.28 15.98
C SER A 149 24.16 5.64 17.32
N ALA A 150 24.31 4.66 18.21
CA ALA A 150 24.88 4.85 19.55
C ALA A 150 25.60 3.60 20.11
N SER A 151 26.31 2.85 19.26
CA SER A 151 27.35 1.92 19.71
C SER A 151 28.54 2.70 20.27
N SER A 152 28.41 3.15 21.53
CA SER A 152 29.45 3.89 22.23
C SER A 152 30.75 3.08 22.29
N SER A 153 31.81 3.62 21.70
CA SER A 153 33.14 3.00 21.71
C SER A 153 33.56 2.67 23.14
N PRO A 154 33.97 1.43 23.45
CA PRO A 154 34.39 1.07 24.81
C PRO A 154 35.64 1.87 25.17
N SER A 155 35.47 2.85 26.06
CA SER A 155 36.56 3.65 26.59
C SER A 155 37.58 2.75 27.28
N GLN A 156 38.84 2.80 26.85
CA GLN A 156 39.90 1.95 27.42
C GLN A 156 40.02 2.16 28.93
N GLY A 157 39.72 1.12 29.70
CA GLY A 157 39.91 1.13 31.15
C GLY A 157 41.39 0.97 31.48
N SER A 158 42.03 2.04 31.96
CA SER A 158 43.33 1.97 32.61
C SER A 158 43.20 1.38 34.02
N PRO A 159 44.02 0.37 34.40
CA PRO A 159 44.04 -0.19 35.75
C PRO A 159 44.89 0.66 36.72
N LEU A 160 44.88 0.27 38.01
CA LEU A 160 45.57 0.83 39.21
C LEU A 160 44.68 1.69 40.13
N GLN A 161 44.77 1.65 41.47
CA GLN A 161 45.18 0.57 42.39
C GLN A 161 44.78 0.95 43.84
N ASN A 162 44.44 -0.04 44.70
CA ASN A 162 44.43 0.00 46.18
C ASN A 162 43.52 1.04 46.92
N GLY A 163 42.93 0.65 48.07
CA GLY A 163 42.33 1.64 48.99
C GLY A 163 41.30 1.16 50.02
N SER A 164 41.74 0.42 51.04
CA SER A 164 41.20 0.39 52.43
C SER A 164 39.71 0.70 52.70
N ALA A 165 38.94 -0.32 53.11
CA ALA A 165 37.61 -0.14 53.72
C ALA A 165 37.68 0.33 55.20
N LYS A 166 36.71 1.14 55.65
CA LYS A 166 36.16 1.17 57.04
C LYS A 166 34.91 2.09 57.14
N TYR A 167 33.93 1.64 57.95
CA TYR A 167 32.74 2.30 58.54
C TYR A 167 32.37 3.75 58.11
N LEU A 168 31.10 4.05 57.77
CA LEU A 168 30.03 4.25 58.77
C LEU A 168 28.60 4.02 58.20
N SER A 169 27.58 4.11 59.06
CA SER A 169 26.13 4.09 58.74
C SER A 169 25.40 5.13 59.63
N PRO A 170 24.08 5.39 59.53
CA PRO A 170 23.06 4.86 58.61
C PRO A 170 22.12 5.95 58.00
N ASN A 171 21.05 5.48 57.32
CA ASN A 171 19.70 6.09 57.25
C ASN A 171 19.47 7.38 56.44
N THR A 172 18.76 7.26 55.30
CA THR A 172 17.53 8.04 55.02
C THR A 172 16.76 7.42 53.86
N ALA A 173 15.42 7.47 53.91
CA ALA A 173 14.57 6.95 52.84
C ALA A 173 14.52 7.90 51.64
N SER A 174 14.56 7.36 50.42
CA SER A 174 14.28 8.11 49.18
C SER A 174 13.31 7.34 48.28
N LYS A 175 12.53 8.09 47.50
CA LYS A 175 11.36 7.63 46.74
C LYS A 175 11.69 6.51 45.74
N PRO A 176 10.70 5.68 45.34
CA PRO A 176 10.86 4.88 44.13
C PRO A 176 11.22 5.79 42.95
N ARG A 177 12.25 5.42 42.20
CA ARG A 177 12.54 6.07 40.92
C ARG A 177 11.39 5.77 39.95
N LYS A 178 11.20 6.66 38.97
CA LYS A 178 10.32 6.39 37.83
C LYS A 178 10.80 5.09 37.15
N PRO A 179 9.92 4.29 36.52
CA PRO A 179 10.39 3.26 35.62
C PRO A 179 11.22 3.94 34.52
N ASP A 180 12.42 3.42 34.27
CA ASP A 180 13.22 3.85 33.13
C ASP A 180 12.43 3.49 31.87
N MET A 181 12.08 4.50 31.06
CA MET A 181 11.49 4.25 29.74
C MET A 181 12.58 3.70 28.82
N HIS A 182 12.75 2.38 28.91
CA HIS A 182 13.43 1.62 27.88
C HIS A 182 12.68 1.88 26.57
N LEU A 183 13.33 2.59 25.64
CA LEU A 183 12.76 2.79 24.31
C LEU A 183 12.66 1.41 23.67
N ASP A 184 11.42 0.95 23.45
CA ASP A 184 11.21 -0.30 22.76
C ASP A 184 11.60 -0.10 21.29
N LEU A 185 12.47 -0.98 20.80
CA LEU A 185 12.98 -0.99 19.43
C LEU A 185 12.18 -1.97 18.55
N SER A 186 11.07 -2.50 19.07
CA SER A 186 10.12 -3.31 18.33
C SER A 186 9.41 -2.52 17.23
N LEU A 187 8.92 -3.24 16.22
CA LEU A 187 7.94 -2.71 15.28
C LEU A 187 6.62 -2.38 16.04
N PRO A 188 5.83 -1.38 15.59
CA PRO A 188 4.51 -1.13 16.17
C PRO A 188 3.62 -2.36 16.06
N SER A 189 3.05 -2.84 17.18
CA SER A 189 2.23 -4.06 17.24
C SER A 189 1.15 -4.08 16.15
N PHE A 190 1.08 -5.19 15.41
CA PHE A 190 0.18 -5.38 14.28
C PHE A 190 -0.68 -6.66 14.43
N PRO A 191 -1.98 -6.63 14.06
CA PRO A 191 -2.77 -5.44 13.77
C PRO A 191 -2.89 -4.53 15.00
N PRO A 192 -3.04 -3.21 14.81
CA PRO A 192 -3.24 -2.29 15.92
C PRO A 192 -4.58 -2.55 16.63
N PRO A 193 -4.68 -2.26 17.94
CA PRO A 193 -5.92 -2.45 18.71
C PRO A 193 -7.00 -1.40 18.38
N HIS A 194 -6.62 -0.33 17.69
CA HIS A 194 -7.49 0.68 17.10
C HIS A 194 -7.49 0.55 15.58
N SER A 195 -8.39 1.23 14.87
CA SER A 195 -8.36 1.25 13.41
C SER A 195 -7.17 2.04 12.88
N ILE A 196 -6.61 1.63 11.74
CA ILE A 196 -5.52 2.37 11.09
C ILE A 196 -6.11 3.66 10.52
N ASP A 197 -5.60 4.82 10.91
CA ASP A 197 -5.98 6.10 10.33
C ASP A 197 -4.85 6.72 9.51
N ASP A 198 -5.09 7.92 8.98
CA ASP A 198 -4.20 8.61 8.06
C ASP A 198 -3.10 9.35 8.83
N ASP A 199 -1.85 8.87 8.78
CA ASP A 199 -0.72 9.51 9.46
C ASP A 199 0.54 9.53 8.57
N THR A 200 0.83 10.71 8.01
CA THR A 200 2.07 10.97 7.28
C THR A 200 2.99 11.93 8.04
N SER A 201 2.81 12.11 9.35
CA SER A 201 3.56 13.06 10.18
C SER A 201 5.08 12.85 10.11
N GLN A 202 5.54 11.61 9.92
CA GLN A 202 6.96 11.24 9.80
C GLN A 202 7.46 11.14 8.36
N LEU A 203 6.60 11.31 7.34
CA LEU A 203 6.90 11.04 5.93
C LEU A 203 8.04 11.91 5.37
N TYR A 204 8.30 13.07 5.98
CA TYR A 204 9.45 13.90 5.65
C TYR A 204 10.80 13.22 5.93
N LEU A 205 10.87 12.28 6.88
CA LEU A 205 12.08 11.49 7.18
C LEU A 205 12.45 10.50 6.06
N ALA A 206 11.52 10.26 5.12
CA ALA A 206 11.72 9.47 3.91
C ALA A 206 12.00 10.35 2.67
N SER A 207 12.05 11.69 2.79
CA SER A 207 12.28 12.57 1.63
C SER A 207 13.75 12.72 1.27
N THR A 208 14.04 12.69 -0.03
CA THR A 208 15.40 12.79 -0.58
C THR A 208 16.10 14.11 -0.26
N ASP A 209 15.34 15.20 -0.17
CA ASP A 209 15.89 16.55 0.04
C ASP A 209 16.53 16.70 1.44
N LEU A 210 16.12 15.88 2.42
CA LEU A 210 16.67 15.87 3.78
C LEU A 210 17.77 14.82 4.00
N SER A 211 18.01 13.91 3.05
CA SER A 211 19.03 12.85 3.18
C SER A 211 20.45 13.30 2.83
N SER A 212 20.65 14.57 2.45
CA SER A 212 21.96 15.14 2.13
C SER A 212 22.65 15.71 3.39
N PRO A 213 23.68 15.05 3.96
CA PRO A 213 24.49 15.68 5.00
C PRO A 213 25.21 16.90 4.42
N SER A 214 25.04 18.05 5.04
CA SER A 214 25.62 19.32 4.60
C SER A 214 27.14 19.35 4.86
N SER A 215 27.91 18.89 3.88
CA SER A 215 29.38 18.99 3.87
C SER A 215 29.83 20.46 3.77
N GLU A 216 29.90 21.14 4.91
CA GLU A 216 30.45 22.50 5.00
C GLU A 216 31.96 22.52 4.75
N THR A 217 32.35 22.76 3.49
CA THR A 217 33.71 23.24 3.14
C THR A 217 33.59 24.44 2.21
N GLY A 218 34.00 25.61 2.68
CA GLY A 218 33.71 26.89 2.03
C GLY A 218 34.62 27.25 0.84
N SER A 219 34.01 27.85 -0.18
CA SER A 219 34.50 28.97 -0.99
C SER A 219 35.99 29.07 -1.40
N THR A 220 36.23 29.11 -2.71
CA THR A 220 37.08 30.16 -3.31
C THR A 220 36.43 30.73 -4.58
N SER A 221 36.73 31.99 -4.88
CA SER A 221 36.11 32.77 -5.96
C SER A 221 36.72 32.48 -7.33
N GLY A 222 35.91 32.58 -8.39
CA GLY A 222 36.37 32.58 -9.79
C GLY A 222 35.42 33.38 -10.67
N SER A 223 35.74 34.66 -10.89
CA SER A 223 35.01 35.55 -11.81
C SER A 223 35.69 35.56 -13.16
N ASP A 224 34.94 35.40 -14.26
CA ASP A 224 35.43 35.85 -15.57
C ASP A 224 34.30 36.26 -16.53
N VAL A 225 34.66 36.98 -17.59
CA VAL A 225 33.73 37.80 -18.40
C VAL A 225 33.72 37.37 -19.87
N GLY A 226 32.54 37.23 -20.47
CA GLY A 226 32.44 36.95 -21.91
C GLY A 226 31.03 37.07 -22.52
N SER A 227 30.83 38.13 -23.32
CA SER A 227 29.76 38.21 -24.32
C SER A 227 30.39 38.02 -25.71
N PRO A 228 29.72 37.31 -26.63
CA PRO A 228 28.94 37.98 -27.69
C PRO A 228 27.61 37.24 -28.01
N GLY A 229 26.70 37.74 -28.85
CA GLY A 229 26.63 39.05 -29.51
C GLY A 229 25.86 39.00 -30.84
N SER A 230 24.65 39.57 -30.88
CA SER A 230 23.79 39.76 -32.08
C SER A 230 23.25 38.44 -32.70
N SER A 231 22.23 38.40 -33.57
CA SER A 231 21.40 39.44 -34.22
C SER A 231 19.92 39.02 -34.24
N ALA A 232 19.00 39.97 -34.46
CA ALA A 232 17.58 39.68 -34.67
C ALA A 232 17.19 39.62 -36.16
N SER A 233 16.11 38.91 -36.48
CA SER A 233 15.28 39.15 -37.67
C SER A 233 13.82 38.77 -37.39
N SER A 234 12.87 39.46 -38.02
CA SER A 234 11.42 39.34 -37.71
C SER A 234 10.54 39.79 -38.87
N ILE A 235 9.55 38.98 -39.24
CA ILE A 235 8.52 39.22 -40.28
C ILE A 235 7.26 38.49 -39.76
N ALA A 236 6.14 39.12 -39.35
CA ALA A 236 5.11 39.86 -40.11
C ALA A 236 4.40 38.99 -41.19
N SER A 237 3.09 39.03 -41.47
CA SER A 237 1.85 39.61 -40.87
C SER A 237 0.62 38.94 -41.61
N THR A 238 -0.69 39.26 -41.54
CA THR A 238 -1.47 40.45 -41.11
C THR A 238 -2.97 40.13 -40.88
N GLY A 239 -3.57 40.48 -39.73
CA GLY A 239 -5.03 40.66 -39.51
C GLY A 239 -5.99 39.43 -39.66
N SER A 240 -7.31 39.54 -39.46
CA SER A 240 -8.09 40.38 -38.51
C SER A 240 -9.64 40.13 -38.58
N GLY A 241 -10.24 39.65 -37.47
CA GLY A 241 -11.69 39.83 -37.14
C GLY A 241 -12.70 38.82 -37.71
N LYS A 242 -13.96 38.73 -37.22
CA LYS A 242 -14.62 39.43 -36.09
C LYS A 242 -15.65 38.54 -35.34
N LEU A 243 -15.77 38.84 -34.04
CA LEU A 243 -16.83 38.58 -33.05
C LEU A 243 -18.24 38.11 -33.50
N SER A 244 -18.81 37.23 -32.67
CA SER A 244 -20.25 37.17 -32.32
C SER A 244 -20.38 36.89 -30.79
N LYS A 245 -21.57 37.06 -30.20
CA LYS A 245 -21.81 37.00 -28.72
C LYS A 245 -22.91 36.02 -28.34
N GLY A 246 -22.76 35.34 -27.19
CA GLY A 246 -23.83 34.59 -26.50
C GLY A 246 -23.39 34.12 -25.11
N SER A 247 -24.35 34.00 -24.18
CA SER A 247 -24.20 33.53 -22.78
C SER A 247 -23.18 32.37 -22.60
N LEU A 248 -22.42 32.26 -21.50
CA LEU A 248 -22.80 32.49 -20.10
C LEU A 248 -21.72 33.24 -19.30
N ARG A 249 -22.14 34.10 -18.36
CA ARG A 249 -21.26 34.68 -17.31
C ARG A 249 -21.86 34.42 -15.94
N ASN A 250 -21.21 33.58 -15.12
CA ASN A 250 -20.95 33.77 -13.67
C ASN A 250 -20.26 32.53 -13.05
N ALA A 251 -19.90 32.63 -11.77
CA ALA A 251 -19.51 31.56 -10.85
C ALA A 251 -18.09 30.92 -10.90
N PHE A 252 -17.14 31.36 -11.73
CA PHE A 252 -15.72 30.92 -11.62
C PHE A 252 -14.67 32.05 -11.65
N LYS A 253 -14.58 32.82 -10.56
CA LYS A 253 -13.41 33.68 -10.26
C LYS A 253 -13.14 33.85 -8.75
N LYS A 254 -12.56 32.83 -8.11
CA LYS A 254 -11.81 33.03 -6.84
C LYS A 254 -10.65 32.05 -6.58
N VAL A 255 -10.04 31.48 -7.62
CA VAL A 255 -8.71 30.85 -7.47
C VAL A 255 -7.69 31.97 -7.29
N GLY A 256 -7.28 32.19 -6.03
CA GLY A 256 -6.27 33.19 -5.68
C GLY A 256 -4.91 32.79 -6.23
N ARG A 257 -4.22 33.72 -6.88
CA ARG A 257 -2.83 33.57 -7.36
C ARG A 257 -1.87 33.46 -6.16
N ARG A 258 -1.80 32.28 -5.52
CA ARG A 258 -0.98 32.03 -4.34
C ARG A 258 0.51 32.16 -4.70
N LYS A 259 1.12 33.24 -4.23
CA LYS A 259 2.54 33.58 -4.38
C LYS A 259 3.39 32.40 -3.89
N ARG A 260 4.26 31.85 -4.75
CA ARG A 260 5.32 30.92 -4.32
C ARG A 260 6.12 31.58 -3.20
N ARG A 261 6.12 30.96 -2.02
CA ARG A 261 7.19 31.06 -1.02
C ARG A 261 7.88 29.70 -1.05
N GLY A 262 9.21 29.70 -1.09
CA GLY A 262 9.95 28.56 -0.56
C GLY A 262 9.82 28.55 0.97
N GLY A 263 10.06 27.38 1.57
CA GLY A 263 9.68 27.06 2.94
C GLY A 263 9.00 25.70 2.92
N ASP A 264 9.46 24.83 3.81
CA ASP A 264 9.32 23.39 3.68
C ASP A 264 7.86 22.96 3.68
N ALA A 265 7.48 22.15 2.69
CA ALA A 265 6.14 21.59 2.64
C ALA A 265 6.07 20.46 3.66
N GLU A 266 5.52 20.76 4.83
CA GLU A 266 5.19 19.79 5.88
C GLU A 266 4.40 18.63 5.25
N LEU A 267 5.03 17.45 5.14
CA LEU A 267 4.48 16.26 4.44
C LEU A 267 3.38 15.54 5.24
N SER A 268 2.73 16.27 6.17
CA SER A 268 1.60 15.83 6.98
C SER A 268 0.30 16.22 6.26
N PHE A 269 -0.45 15.23 5.76
CA PHE A 269 -1.75 15.43 5.13
C PHE A 269 -2.85 15.23 6.17
N ALA A 270 -3.97 15.97 6.08
CA ALA A 270 -5.07 15.82 7.04
C ALA A 270 -5.98 14.61 6.75
N ASN A 271 -5.79 13.94 5.60
CA ASN A 271 -6.52 12.75 5.16
C ASN A 271 -6.00 12.26 3.79
N ALA A 272 -6.41 11.05 3.41
CA ALA A 272 -6.09 10.41 2.13
C ALA A 272 -6.44 11.23 0.88
N THR A 273 -7.45 12.12 0.90
CA THR A 273 -7.77 12.96 -0.28
C THR A 273 -6.68 13.99 -0.52
N GLU A 274 -6.11 14.56 0.54
CA GLU A 274 -4.98 15.50 0.45
C GLU A 274 -3.70 14.76 0.05
N ARG A 275 -3.41 13.59 0.65
CA ARG A 275 -2.29 12.73 0.25
C ARG A 275 -2.36 12.35 -1.22
N ARG A 276 -3.49 11.80 -1.68
CA ARG A 276 -3.73 11.37 -3.07
C ARG A 276 -3.64 12.54 -4.05
N SER A 277 -4.11 13.73 -3.66
CA SER A 277 -3.96 14.95 -4.45
C SER A 277 -2.50 15.37 -4.60
N TYR A 278 -1.70 15.32 -3.53
CA TYR A 278 -0.28 15.65 -3.56
C TYR A 278 0.54 14.62 -4.38
N PHE A 279 0.39 13.33 -4.09
CA PHE A 279 1.08 12.25 -4.80
C PHE A 279 0.44 11.87 -6.14
N SER A 280 -0.46 12.68 -6.68
CA SER A 280 -0.84 12.62 -8.10
C SER A 280 0.33 12.95 -9.03
N SER A 281 1.24 13.82 -8.58
CA SER A 281 2.48 14.17 -9.26
C SER A 281 3.53 13.05 -9.12
N ALA A 282 4.02 12.53 -10.25
CA ALA A 282 5.11 11.55 -10.27
C ALA A 282 6.38 12.08 -9.59
N LYS A 283 6.76 13.35 -9.83
CA LYS A 283 7.88 13.98 -9.11
C LYS A 283 7.70 13.89 -7.60
N ASN A 284 6.52 14.23 -7.09
CA ASN A 284 6.28 14.24 -5.64
C ASN A 284 6.44 12.85 -5.03
N ARG A 285 6.18 11.78 -5.80
CA ARG A 285 6.41 10.39 -5.40
C ARG A 285 7.90 9.99 -5.48
N GLN A 286 8.62 10.50 -6.48
CA GLN A 286 10.07 10.31 -6.66
C GLN A 286 10.90 11.04 -5.58
N ASP A 287 10.38 12.15 -5.03
CA ASP A 287 10.97 12.93 -3.93
C ASP A 287 10.87 12.22 -2.55
N ILE A 288 10.32 10.99 -2.49
CA ILE A 288 10.17 10.13 -1.30
C ILE A 288 10.80 8.75 -1.59
N GLN A 289 11.66 8.26 -0.70
CA GLN A 289 12.22 6.90 -0.73
C GLN A 289 11.92 6.12 0.56
N PHE A 290 11.33 4.94 0.42
CA PHE A 290 11.12 3.99 1.50
C PHE A 290 12.19 2.90 1.47
N GLY A 291 12.77 2.57 2.61
CA GLY A 291 13.79 1.52 2.74
C GLY A 291 13.76 0.82 4.11
N PRO A 292 14.87 0.21 4.56
CA PRO A 292 14.89 -0.73 5.70
C PRO A 292 14.43 -0.19 7.06
N MET A 293 14.31 1.13 7.19
CA MET A 293 13.91 1.85 8.41
C MET A 293 12.50 2.46 8.31
N ASP A 294 11.82 2.34 7.16
CA ASP A 294 10.50 2.94 6.91
C ASP A 294 9.42 1.87 7.04
N VAL A 295 8.66 1.95 8.13
CA VAL A 295 7.55 1.05 8.39
C VAL A 295 6.28 1.70 7.88
N ILE A 296 5.72 1.10 6.84
CA ILE A 296 4.43 1.46 6.26
C ILE A 296 3.37 0.55 6.89
N THR A 297 2.26 1.13 7.34
CA THR A 297 1.04 0.38 7.72
C THR A 297 -0.15 0.91 6.92
N THR A 298 -0.86 0.05 6.20
CA THR A 298 -1.98 0.44 5.32
C THR A 298 -3.24 -0.36 5.61
N ASP A 299 -4.40 0.25 5.32
CA ASP A 299 -5.71 -0.40 5.35
C ASP A 299 -6.41 -0.13 4.00
N PHE A 300 -6.41 -1.13 3.11
CA PHE A 300 -7.13 -1.07 1.84
C PHE A 300 -8.54 -1.60 2.04
N CYS A 301 -9.44 -0.70 2.42
CA CYS A 301 -10.83 -1.02 2.75
C CYS A 301 -11.84 -0.11 2.05
N TYR A 302 -12.94 -0.69 1.57
CA TYR A 302 -14.02 0.05 0.92
C TYR A 302 -15.38 -0.60 1.21
N GLY A 303 -16.47 0.15 0.99
CA GLY A 303 -17.85 -0.34 1.01
C GLY A 303 -18.41 -0.78 -0.35
N PHE A 304 -17.58 -0.74 -1.40
CA PHE A 304 -18.05 -0.89 -2.78
C PHE A 304 -18.11 -2.34 -3.27
N ILE A 305 -17.55 -3.32 -2.55
CA ILE A 305 -17.61 -4.75 -2.95
C ILE A 305 -18.28 -5.54 -1.84
N ASN A 306 -19.44 -6.12 -2.12
CA ASN A 306 -20.07 -7.11 -1.24
C ASN A 306 -19.59 -8.50 -1.65
N PHE A 307 -19.31 -9.37 -0.67
CA PHE A 307 -19.00 -10.79 -0.88
C PHE A 307 -20.20 -11.70 -0.60
N SER A 308 -21.15 -11.22 0.21
CA SER A 308 -22.37 -11.93 0.62
C SER A 308 -23.58 -10.99 0.50
N PRO A 309 -24.76 -11.48 0.05
CA PRO A 309 -25.07 -12.86 -0.37
C PRO A 309 -24.49 -13.22 -1.76
N SER A 310 -23.96 -12.25 -2.52
CA SER A 310 -23.31 -12.48 -3.80
C SER A 310 -22.20 -11.45 -4.08
N LEU A 311 -21.16 -11.90 -4.80
CA LEU A 311 -19.99 -11.08 -5.13
C LEU A 311 -20.37 -9.95 -6.10
N SER A 312 -20.42 -8.71 -5.62
CA SER A 312 -21.01 -7.59 -6.37
C SER A 312 -20.37 -6.23 -6.09
N LEU A 313 -20.15 -5.46 -7.15
CA LEU A 313 -19.67 -4.07 -7.12
C LEU A 313 -20.86 -3.11 -7.03
N GLN A 314 -20.95 -2.38 -5.93
CA GLN A 314 -21.91 -1.30 -5.70
C GLN A 314 -21.30 0.03 -6.15
N VAL A 315 -21.95 0.75 -7.06
CA VAL A 315 -21.52 2.10 -7.49
C VAL A 315 -22.62 3.15 -7.23
N PRO A 316 -22.27 4.45 -7.12
CA PRO A 316 -23.21 5.51 -6.80
C PRO A 316 -24.43 5.55 -7.74
N GLY A 317 -25.60 5.83 -7.17
CA GLY A 317 -26.89 5.79 -7.88
C GLY A 317 -27.66 4.48 -7.75
N GLY A 318 -27.19 3.53 -6.93
CA GLY A 318 -27.89 2.25 -6.68
C GLY A 318 -27.68 1.21 -7.77
N LEU A 319 -26.64 1.37 -8.59
CA LEU A 319 -26.25 0.39 -9.61
C LEU A 319 -25.37 -0.69 -8.97
N SER A 320 -25.75 -1.95 -9.13
CA SER A 320 -25.03 -3.13 -8.63
C SER A 320 -24.61 -4.00 -9.81
N PHE A 321 -23.30 -4.26 -9.94
CA PHE A 321 -22.74 -5.14 -10.95
C PHE A 321 -22.35 -6.48 -10.32
N ASP A 322 -22.90 -7.57 -10.85
CA ASP A 322 -22.59 -8.94 -10.41
C ASP A 322 -21.23 -9.38 -10.96
N LEU A 323 -20.23 -9.43 -10.09
CA LEU A 323 -18.82 -9.63 -10.47
C LEU A 323 -18.53 -11.05 -10.93
N MET A 324 -19.32 -12.05 -10.48
CA MET A 324 -19.22 -13.45 -10.91
C MET A 324 -19.22 -13.57 -12.43
N LYS A 325 -20.14 -12.85 -13.08
CA LYS A 325 -20.38 -12.86 -14.52
C LYS A 325 -19.24 -12.24 -15.34
N TYR A 326 -18.34 -11.50 -14.69
CA TYR A 326 -17.32 -10.67 -15.33
C TYR A 326 -15.89 -11.17 -15.04
N TRP A 327 -15.69 -11.82 -13.89
CA TRP A 327 -14.42 -12.41 -13.44
C TRP A 327 -14.24 -13.87 -13.83
N ASP A 328 -15.32 -14.55 -14.25
CA ASP A 328 -15.26 -15.89 -14.86
C ASP A 328 -14.66 -16.97 -13.94
N GLY A 329 -14.94 -16.87 -12.64
CA GLY A 329 -14.39 -17.74 -11.60
C GLY A 329 -12.93 -17.49 -11.22
N GLN A 330 -12.22 -16.56 -11.87
CA GLN A 330 -10.79 -16.35 -11.56
C GLN A 330 -10.58 -15.63 -10.20
N PRO A 331 -9.44 -15.87 -9.52
CA PRO A 331 -9.15 -15.25 -8.22
C PRO A 331 -9.11 -13.72 -8.25
N VAL A 332 -9.56 -13.09 -7.17
CA VAL A 332 -9.41 -11.65 -6.96
C VAL A 332 -8.05 -11.40 -6.33
N ARG A 333 -7.01 -11.16 -7.15
CA ARG A 333 -5.67 -10.88 -6.65
C ARG A 333 -5.47 -9.38 -6.41
N PHE A 334 -5.07 -9.06 -5.18
CA PHE A 334 -4.53 -7.77 -4.77
C PHE A 334 -3.01 -7.88 -4.72
N VAL A 335 -2.29 -6.98 -5.38
CA VAL A 335 -0.83 -7.09 -5.58
C VAL A 335 -0.19 -5.76 -5.25
N CYS A 336 0.87 -5.79 -4.43
CA CYS A 336 1.86 -4.73 -4.33
C CYS A 336 3.09 -5.13 -5.14
N CYS A 337 3.50 -4.28 -6.07
CA CYS A 337 4.53 -4.60 -7.06
C CYS A 337 5.31 -3.37 -7.54
N GLU A 338 6.48 -3.63 -8.11
CA GLU A 338 7.37 -2.65 -8.71
C GLU A 338 6.78 -2.08 -10.02
N ARG A 339 6.93 -0.78 -10.25
CA ARG A 339 6.56 -0.12 -11.52
C ARG A 339 7.54 -0.53 -12.60
N LYS A 340 7.03 -1.15 -13.67
CA LYS A 340 7.85 -1.53 -14.83
C LYS A 340 8.16 -0.31 -15.70
N VAL A 341 9.45 0.02 -15.84
CA VAL A 341 9.90 1.13 -16.68
C VAL A 341 10.01 0.69 -18.14
N GLU A 342 9.24 1.30 -19.04
CA GLU A 342 9.33 1.03 -20.48
C GLU A 342 10.63 1.61 -21.10
N GLY A 343 11.76 0.91 -20.94
CA GLY A 343 13.06 1.48 -21.30
C GLY A 343 14.23 0.52 -21.53
N GLY A 344 14.02 -0.71 -22.02
CA GLY A 344 15.15 -1.66 -22.12
C GLY A 344 15.00 -2.97 -22.88
N GLY A 345 14.07 -3.13 -23.83
CA GLY A 345 13.98 -4.39 -24.59
C GLY A 345 12.80 -4.52 -25.54
N THR A 346 12.80 -5.60 -26.33
CA THR A 346 11.70 -5.99 -27.22
C THR A 346 10.42 -6.23 -26.40
N LYS A 347 9.28 -5.65 -26.80
CA LYS A 347 7.98 -5.93 -26.15
C LYS A 347 7.49 -7.34 -26.49
N ASN A 348 8.01 -8.35 -25.81
CA ASN A 348 7.43 -9.69 -25.76
C ASN A 348 6.05 -9.59 -25.10
N LYS A 349 5.00 -10.00 -25.80
CA LYS A 349 3.59 -9.85 -25.37
C LYS A 349 3.15 -10.76 -24.21
N GLU A 350 4.06 -11.58 -23.72
CA GLU A 350 3.83 -12.63 -22.71
C GLU A 350 4.38 -12.24 -21.32
N GLU A 351 5.18 -11.17 -21.25
CA GLU A 351 5.76 -10.70 -19.99
C GLU A 351 4.80 -9.75 -19.24
N ASP A 352 4.82 -9.78 -17.91
CA ASP A 352 3.88 -9.00 -17.11
C ASP A 352 4.09 -7.48 -17.23
N PRO A 353 3.03 -6.65 -17.17
CA PRO A 353 3.13 -5.20 -17.22
C PRO A 353 3.56 -4.57 -15.89
N TRP A 354 3.61 -5.34 -14.80
CA TRP A 354 4.24 -4.98 -13.52
C TRP A 354 5.63 -5.63 -13.38
N GLY A 355 6.45 -5.10 -12.47
CA GLY A 355 7.76 -5.65 -12.12
C GLY A 355 7.69 -6.68 -10.99
N ARG A 356 8.72 -6.73 -10.13
CA ARG A 356 8.76 -7.63 -8.97
C ARG A 356 7.54 -7.46 -8.06
N ILE A 357 6.93 -8.56 -7.61
CA ILE A 357 5.89 -8.54 -6.58
C ILE A 357 6.56 -8.46 -5.20
N PHE A 358 6.09 -7.55 -4.35
CA PHE A 358 6.53 -7.40 -2.97
C PHE A 358 5.69 -8.24 -2.03
N TRP A 359 4.37 -8.21 -2.24
CA TRP A 359 3.38 -9.05 -1.56
C TRP A 359 2.09 -9.10 -2.37
N CYS A 360 1.31 -10.15 -2.17
CA CYS A 360 -0.02 -10.30 -2.76
C CYS A 360 -0.98 -11.03 -1.81
N VAL A 361 -2.27 -10.77 -2.00
CA VAL A 361 -3.41 -11.45 -1.35
C VAL A 361 -4.37 -11.88 -2.44
N ALA A 362 -4.84 -13.13 -2.39
CA ALA A 362 -5.83 -13.66 -3.31
C ALA A 362 -7.08 -14.04 -2.52
N ILE A 363 -8.23 -13.56 -2.99
CA ILE A 363 -9.53 -14.08 -2.55
C ILE A 363 -10.03 -14.99 -3.68
N GLU A 364 -10.04 -16.28 -3.39
CA GLU A 364 -10.47 -17.36 -4.26
C GLU A 364 -11.89 -17.79 -3.84
N MET A 365 -12.69 -18.24 -4.79
CA MET A 365 -13.95 -18.92 -4.49
C MET A 365 -13.71 -20.41 -4.56
N VAL A 366 -14.42 -21.16 -3.72
CA VAL A 366 -14.45 -22.62 -3.74
C VAL A 366 -15.77 -23.01 -4.40
N ASP A 367 -15.68 -23.70 -5.54
CA ASP A 367 -16.84 -24.26 -6.23
C ASP A 367 -17.33 -25.51 -5.49
N ASP A 368 -18.62 -25.83 -5.59
CA ASP A 368 -19.23 -26.89 -4.78
C ASP A 368 -18.80 -28.33 -5.16
N ASP A 369 -18.03 -28.49 -6.25
CA ASP A 369 -17.47 -29.77 -6.71
C ASP A 369 -16.12 -30.13 -6.04
N ASP A 370 -15.45 -29.18 -5.34
CA ASP A 370 -14.14 -29.39 -4.65
C ASP A 370 -14.22 -30.42 -3.49
N ASP A 371 -15.41 -30.70 -2.95
CA ASP A 371 -15.59 -31.55 -1.75
C ASP A 371 -15.50 -33.07 -2.04
N ASP A 372 -15.67 -33.51 -3.29
CA ASP A 372 -15.72 -34.93 -3.65
C ASP A 372 -14.32 -35.60 -3.67
N GLU A 373 -13.24 -34.88 -4.02
CA GLU A 373 -11.88 -35.46 -4.06
C GLU A 373 -11.33 -35.81 -2.66
N LEU A 374 -11.79 -35.12 -1.60
CA LEU A 374 -11.27 -35.32 -0.23
C LEU A 374 -11.92 -36.49 0.53
N ASN A 375 -12.97 -37.11 -0.01
CA ASN A 375 -13.71 -38.19 0.65
C ASN A 375 -13.51 -39.58 -0.01
N GLY A 376 -12.65 -39.69 -1.02
CA GLY A 376 -12.55 -40.88 -1.89
C GLY A 376 -11.79 -42.10 -1.33
N ASP A 377 -10.89 -41.93 -0.37
CA ASP A 377 -9.84 -42.93 -0.07
C ASP A 377 -10.08 -43.86 1.15
N GLU A 378 -11.19 -43.72 1.89
CA GLU A 378 -11.50 -44.55 3.08
C GLU A 378 -12.58 -45.65 2.87
N SER A 379 -12.70 -46.24 1.67
CA SER A 379 -13.43 -47.52 1.55
C SER A 379 -13.05 -48.40 0.33
N ASN A 380 -12.04 -49.28 0.47
CA ASN A 380 -12.04 -50.65 -0.10
C ASN A 380 -10.78 -51.48 0.26
N GLU A 381 -10.64 -51.93 1.51
CA GLU A 381 -9.87 -53.16 1.78
C GLU A 381 -10.44 -53.95 2.98
N VAL A 382 -11.55 -54.67 2.74
CA VAL A 382 -12.02 -55.76 3.63
C VAL A 382 -11.79 -57.06 2.90
N GLY A 383 -10.75 -57.80 3.30
CA GLY A 383 -10.33 -59.01 2.62
C GLY A 383 -11.35 -60.14 2.71
N SER A 384 -11.67 -60.76 1.58
CA SER A 384 -12.39 -62.04 1.54
C SER A 384 -11.37 -63.18 1.56
N SER A 385 -11.17 -63.76 2.74
CA SER A 385 -10.40 -64.99 2.94
C SER A 385 -11.33 -66.12 3.38
N ASP A 386 -12.02 -66.74 2.42
CA ASP A 386 -12.79 -67.97 2.64
C ASP A 386 -11.99 -69.21 2.24
N VAL A 387 -12.25 -70.32 2.95
CA VAL A 387 -11.49 -71.57 2.91
C VAL A 387 -12.43 -72.76 2.85
N ASP A 388 -12.42 -73.48 1.72
CA ASP A 388 -12.46 -74.96 1.56
C ASP A 388 -12.62 -75.36 0.08
#